data_AF-A0A8B6HBE1-F1
#
_entry.id   AF-A0A8B6HBE1-F1
#
_cell.length_a   1.000
_cell.length_b   1.000
_cell.length_c   1.000
_cell.angle_alpha   90.00
_cell.angle_beta   90.00
_cell.angle_gamma   90.00
#
_symmetry.space_group_name_H-M   'P 1'
#
loop_
_entity.id
_entity.type
_entity.pdbx_description
1 polymer ?
#
loop_
_entity_poly.entity_id
_entity_poly.type
_entity_poly.pdbx_seq_one_letter_code
_entity_poly.pdbx_strand_id
1 'polypeptide(L)'
;MCAQAAHQQEVTSLKKETESYQQKSSSTEQQLNNQLKEVMEQKQNITVEKEKLQTLSTELQNKLAEREEELKSTVQRLQTEKSEANDSFERSKNELNNKITSLTSQIDELNTQLQNEKDTLTATMGSENTMKSQIAELITEKSAAEKQVEDLKSQLSDTTEKLEVQKEQITLKEQQLQGMIQEKVDEIDNLQQQNKALTEKSESIETNLQTEAASVTELKDKCKTLESELERAKERETELNNSFDELSEVRNAMNTQMVELDKELAENKSKKEELQLYKDSLDAQFQELEKKYNETKAENESYEKEIGQLKSALETEKEERTKEVTELLEAKEILISQKLEVTNKLEGMESIINKTKDEKEEAEIKFTDLQKSLREENSLLQTKLSDLEKSKAEIQRNLDEEQAKFELQTTVLNENLTTIRGDMVTAQQQVEELSKSNDELRGEKLALEAKLENNNDERRLLLERCLTSEGECESLREKSVALRRKLDDTQSALQELGRENQSLQITTTKVQSRKWADDSECKECMACSKNFSVTIRKVRKKTRIT
;
A
#
# COMPACT_ATOMS: atom_id res chain seq x y z
N MET A 1 -57.48 71.10 -142.09
CA MET A 1 -56.24 71.49 -141.37
C MET A 1 -56.36 71.48 -139.84
N CYS A 2 -57.54 71.42 -139.21
CA CYS A 2 -57.64 71.51 -137.73
C CYS A 2 -57.09 70.31 -136.94
N ALA A 3 -56.89 69.13 -137.54
CA ALA A 3 -56.48 67.92 -136.82
C ALA A 3 -55.02 67.91 -136.33
N GLN A 4 -54.14 68.73 -136.92
CA GLN A 4 -52.69 68.59 -136.75
C GLN A 4 -52.14 69.37 -135.53
N ALA A 5 -52.86 70.38 -135.06
CA ALA A 5 -52.48 71.16 -133.88
C ALA A 5 -52.82 70.45 -132.55
N ALA A 6 -54.00 69.82 -132.47
CA ALA A 6 -54.45 69.11 -131.27
C ALA A 6 -53.48 67.97 -130.88
N HIS A 7 -53.05 67.17 -131.86
CA HIS A 7 -52.13 66.05 -131.62
C HIS A 7 -50.72 66.52 -131.21
N GLN A 8 -50.28 67.71 -131.62
CA GLN A 8 -49.03 68.32 -131.11
C GLN A 8 -49.14 68.75 -129.63
N GLN A 9 -50.32 69.20 -129.21
CA GLN A 9 -50.60 69.59 -127.83
C GLN A 9 -50.71 68.35 -126.91
N GLU A 10 -51.31 67.28 -127.42
CA GLU A 10 -51.43 65.96 -126.77
C GLU A 10 -50.07 65.25 -126.62
N VAL A 11 -49.23 65.25 -127.67
CA VAL A 11 -47.85 64.73 -127.60
C VAL A 11 -46.97 65.54 -126.63
N THR A 12 -47.24 66.83 -126.43
CA THR A 12 -46.50 67.66 -125.47
C THR A 12 -47.02 67.56 -124.03
N SER A 13 -48.31 67.25 -123.79
CA SER A 13 -48.78 66.85 -122.46
C SER A 13 -48.24 65.47 -122.08
N LEU A 14 -48.34 64.48 -122.97
CA LEU A 14 -47.83 63.13 -122.73
C LEU A 14 -46.31 63.11 -122.50
N LYS A 15 -45.53 63.97 -123.17
CA LYS A 15 -44.11 64.15 -122.85
C LYS A 15 -43.89 64.68 -121.44
N LYS A 16 -44.60 65.72 -121.02
CA LYS A 16 -44.48 66.27 -119.65
C LYS A 16 -44.93 65.29 -118.57
N GLU A 17 -45.95 64.48 -118.84
CA GLU A 17 -46.34 63.38 -117.95
C GLU A 17 -45.26 62.31 -117.90
N THR A 18 -44.71 61.88 -119.05
CA THR A 18 -43.60 60.92 -119.11
C THR A 18 -42.37 61.43 -118.36
N GLU A 19 -41.96 62.68 -118.57
CA GLU A 19 -40.87 63.34 -117.84
C GLU A 19 -41.16 63.41 -116.33
N SER A 20 -42.41 63.71 -115.93
CA SER A 20 -42.83 63.69 -114.52
C SER A 20 -42.79 62.30 -113.90
N TYR A 21 -43.24 61.26 -114.61
CA TYR A 21 -43.14 59.86 -114.17
C TYR A 21 -41.68 59.39 -114.11
N GLN A 22 -40.84 59.79 -115.05
CA GLN A 22 -39.42 59.44 -115.09
C GLN A 22 -38.65 60.12 -113.94
N GLN A 23 -38.94 61.39 -113.64
CA GLN A 23 -38.39 62.13 -112.51
C GLN A 23 -38.89 61.60 -111.16
N LYS A 24 -40.18 61.24 -111.06
CA LYS A 24 -40.73 60.53 -109.88
C LYS A 24 -40.05 59.18 -109.68
N SER A 25 -39.96 58.36 -110.74
CA SER A 25 -39.31 57.05 -110.72
C SER A 25 -37.88 57.15 -110.22
N SER A 26 -37.10 58.10 -110.75
CA SER A 26 -35.74 58.39 -110.31
C SER A 26 -35.67 58.80 -108.83
N SER A 27 -36.62 59.63 -108.35
CA SER A 27 -36.66 60.01 -106.92
C SER A 27 -37.02 58.82 -106.00
N THR A 28 -37.94 57.95 -106.41
CA THR A 28 -38.27 56.72 -105.66
C THR A 28 -37.14 55.68 -105.72
N GLU A 29 -36.39 55.63 -106.82
CA GLU A 29 -35.21 54.76 -106.98
C GLU A 29 -34.04 55.24 -106.12
N GLN A 30 -33.84 56.56 -105.98
CA GLN A 30 -32.92 57.11 -105.00
C GLN A 30 -33.37 56.87 -103.55
N GLN A 31 -34.67 57.01 -103.25
CA GLN A 31 -35.21 56.69 -101.92
C GLN A 31 -35.04 55.21 -101.57
N LEU A 32 -35.36 54.28 -102.50
CA LEU A 32 -35.12 52.86 -102.30
C LEU A 32 -33.63 52.53 -102.13
N ASN A 33 -32.74 53.12 -102.92
CA ASN A 33 -31.29 52.89 -102.75
C ASN A 33 -30.77 53.39 -101.40
N ASN A 34 -31.25 54.55 -100.92
CA ASN A 34 -30.89 55.06 -99.60
C ASN A 34 -31.42 54.14 -98.48
N GLN A 35 -32.68 53.72 -98.55
CA GLN A 35 -33.26 52.76 -97.59
C GLN A 35 -32.56 51.39 -97.65
N LEU A 36 -32.22 50.90 -98.83
CA LEU A 36 -31.48 49.64 -99.00
C LEU A 36 -30.09 49.74 -98.37
N LYS A 37 -29.40 50.88 -98.53
CA LYS A 37 -28.10 51.14 -97.91
C LYS A 37 -28.21 51.20 -96.38
N GLU A 38 -29.19 51.94 -95.86
CA GLU A 38 -29.47 52.04 -94.43
C GLU A 38 -29.81 50.68 -93.79
N VAL A 39 -30.62 49.86 -94.48
CA VAL A 39 -30.93 48.48 -94.06
C VAL A 39 -29.71 47.56 -94.15
N MET A 40 -28.82 47.72 -95.14
CA MET A 40 -27.55 46.98 -95.19
C MET A 40 -26.62 47.36 -94.04
N GLU A 41 -26.54 48.64 -93.68
CA GLU A 41 -25.71 49.16 -92.59
C GLU A 41 -26.25 48.72 -91.21
N GLN A 42 -27.58 48.76 -91.01
CA GLN A 42 -28.25 48.16 -89.85
C GLN A 42 -28.00 46.65 -89.76
N LYS A 43 -28.14 45.90 -90.87
CA LYS A 43 -27.85 44.46 -90.93
C LYS A 43 -26.39 44.16 -90.57
N GLN A 44 -25.44 44.97 -91.03
CA GLN A 44 -24.03 44.82 -90.72
C GLN A 44 -23.76 45.06 -89.22
N ASN A 45 -24.34 46.11 -88.64
CA ASN A 45 -24.25 46.40 -87.21
C ASN A 45 -24.83 45.27 -86.35
N ILE A 46 -26.03 44.77 -86.69
CA ILE A 46 -26.68 43.63 -86.01
C ILE A 46 -25.84 42.35 -86.15
N THR A 47 -25.13 42.16 -87.26
CA THR A 47 -24.23 41.01 -87.45
C THR A 47 -23.02 41.09 -86.51
N VAL A 48 -22.37 42.25 -86.43
CA VAL A 48 -21.24 42.49 -85.51
C VAL A 48 -21.68 42.42 -84.04
N GLU A 49 -22.87 42.89 -83.71
CA GLU A 49 -23.43 42.79 -82.35
C GLU A 49 -23.77 41.33 -81.98
N LYS A 50 -24.34 40.57 -82.91
CA LYS A 50 -24.55 39.12 -82.74
C LYS A 50 -23.23 38.39 -82.53
N GLU A 51 -22.19 38.70 -83.30
CA GLU A 51 -20.86 38.10 -83.14
C GLU A 51 -20.26 38.39 -81.76
N LYS A 52 -20.36 39.64 -81.26
CA LYS A 52 -19.94 40.02 -79.90
C LYS A 52 -20.73 39.31 -78.80
N LEU A 53 -22.05 39.16 -78.96
CA LEU A 53 -22.88 38.41 -78.02
C LEU A 53 -22.55 36.91 -78.06
N GLN A 54 -22.20 36.37 -79.23
CA GLN A 54 -21.82 34.97 -79.39
C GLN A 54 -20.45 34.68 -78.76
N THR A 55 -19.44 35.56 -78.93
CA THR A 55 -18.15 35.41 -78.24
C THR A 55 -18.29 35.56 -76.72
N LEU A 56 -19.03 36.57 -76.25
CA LEU A 56 -19.31 36.76 -74.82
C LEU A 56 -20.04 35.55 -74.21
N SER A 57 -20.99 34.96 -74.94
CA SER A 57 -21.68 33.73 -74.53
C SER A 57 -20.69 32.56 -74.37
N THR A 58 -19.80 32.34 -75.34
CA THR A 58 -18.77 31.29 -75.22
C THR A 58 -17.76 31.55 -74.11
N GLU A 59 -17.40 32.81 -73.85
CA GLU A 59 -16.50 33.18 -72.77
C GLU A 59 -17.14 32.96 -71.38
N LEU A 60 -18.44 33.24 -71.24
CA LEU A 60 -19.21 32.94 -70.04
C LEU A 60 -19.41 31.43 -69.86
N GLN A 61 -19.65 30.67 -70.93
CA GLN A 61 -19.73 29.20 -70.87
C GLN A 61 -18.41 28.57 -70.42
N ASN A 62 -17.27 29.02 -70.95
CA ASN A 62 -15.96 28.54 -70.54
C ASN A 62 -15.69 28.85 -69.06
N LYS A 63 -15.92 30.10 -68.61
CA LYS A 63 -15.75 30.48 -67.20
C LYS A 63 -16.69 29.73 -66.27
N LEU A 64 -17.89 29.38 -66.72
CA LEU A 64 -18.83 28.58 -65.93
C LEU A 64 -18.32 27.13 -65.79
N ALA A 65 -17.84 26.51 -66.88
CA ALA A 65 -17.23 25.18 -66.84
C ALA A 65 -15.94 25.13 -65.98
N GLU A 66 -15.09 26.18 -66.04
CA GLU A 66 -13.93 26.34 -65.16
C GLU A 66 -14.36 26.36 -63.68
N ARG A 67 -15.39 27.15 -63.34
CA ARG A 67 -15.92 27.21 -61.97
C ARG A 67 -16.63 25.93 -61.53
N GLU A 68 -17.26 25.19 -62.44
CA GLU A 68 -17.84 23.88 -62.13
C GLU A 68 -16.75 22.85 -61.78
N GLU A 69 -15.62 22.83 -62.49
CA GLU A 69 -14.51 21.91 -62.21
C GLU A 69 -13.68 22.33 -60.98
N GLU A 70 -13.51 23.64 -60.72
CA GLU A 70 -13.01 24.15 -59.44
C GLU A 70 -13.92 23.76 -58.26
N LEU A 71 -15.24 23.87 -58.41
CA LEU A 71 -16.21 23.48 -57.37
C LEU A 71 -16.18 21.96 -57.15
N LYS A 72 -16.11 21.17 -58.22
CA LYS A 72 -16.02 19.71 -58.17
C LYS A 72 -14.74 19.22 -57.51
N SER A 73 -13.59 19.81 -57.82
CA SER A 73 -12.30 19.48 -57.19
C SER A 73 -12.21 19.94 -55.73
N THR A 74 -12.76 21.11 -55.38
CA THR A 74 -12.85 21.55 -53.97
C THR A 74 -13.83 20.72 -53.15
N VAL A 75 -14.96 20.30 -53.71
CA VAL A 75 -15.88 19.34 -53.06
C VAL A 75 -15.19 17.99 -52.83
N GLN A 76 -14.47 17.45 -53.82
CA GLN A 76 -13.70 16.20 -53.64
C GLN A 76 -12.65 16.33 -52.53
N ARG A 77 -11.89 17.43 -52.49
CA ARG A 77 -10.89 17.67 -51.44
C ARG A 77 -11.52 17.79 -50.04
N LEU A 78 -12.62 18.54 -49.90
CA LEU A 78 -13.36 18.61 -48.63
C LEU A 78 -13.94 17.26 -48.20
N GLN A 79 -14.27 16.39 -49.17
CA GLN A 79 -14.80 15.06 -48.91
C GLN A 79 -13.70 14.07 -48.47
N THR A 80 -12.46 14.18 -48.97
CA THR A 80 -11.30 13.41 -48.47
C THR A 80 -10.82 13.94 -47.11
N GLU A 81 -10.69 15.27 -46.94
CA GLU A 81 -10.35 15.90 -45.66
C GLU A 81 -11.34 15.50 -44.56
N LYS A 82 -12.64 15.39 -44.91
CA LYS A 82 -13.67 14.90 -44.00
C LYS A 82 -13.51 13.42 -43.62
N SER A 83 -13.14 12.54 -44.55
CA SER A 83 -12.89 11.13 -44.20
C SER A 83 -11.65 10.96 -43.33
N GLU A 84 -10.56 11.70 -43.63
CA GLU A 84 -9.32 11.65 -42.85
C GLU A 84 -9.53 12.19 -41.42
N ALA A 85 -10.32 13.27 -41.27
CA ALA A 85 -10.73 13.78 -39.96
C ALA A 85 -11.62 12.78 -39.19
N ASN A 86 -12.51 12.07 -39.87
CA ASN A 86 -13.36 11.06 -39.24
C ASN A 86 -12.57 9.81 -38.81
N ASP A 87 -11.66 9.33 -39.65
CA ASP A 87 -10.82 8.17 -39.37
C ASP A 87 -9.81 8.44 -38.24
N SER A 88 -9.22 9.64 -38.20
CA SER A 88 -8.35 10.05 -37.09
C SER A 88 -9.12 10.25 -35.78
N PHE A 89 -10.35 10.78 -35.83
CA PHE A 89 -11.23 10.85 -34.66
C PHE A 89 -11.59 9.46 -34.12
N GLU A 90 -11.98 8.51 -34.97
CA GLU A 90 -12.28 7.15 -34.51
C GLU A 90 -11.04 6.38 -34.04
N ARG A 91 -9.84 6.61 -34.59
CA ARG A 91 -8.60 6.07 -34.00
C ARG A 91 -8.39 6.57 -32.58
N SER A 92 -8.46 7.89 -32.36
CA SER A 92 -8.30 8.49 -31.02
C SER A 92 -9.39 8.03 -30.04
N LYS A 93 -10.64 7.90 -30.49
CA LYS A 93 -11.75 7.36 -29.70
C LYS A 93 -11.56 5.90 -29.31
N ASN A 94 -11.01 5.07 -30.21
CA ASN A 94 -10.69 3.68 -29.89
C ASN A 94 -9.47 3.55 -28.96
N GLU A 95 -8.44 4.38 -29.12
CA GLU A 95 -7.32 4.47 -28.17
C GLU A 95 -7.79 4.88 -26.76
N LEU A 96 -8.67 5.87 -26.66
CA LEU A 96 -9.31 6.28 -25.41
C LEU A 96 -10.14 5.15 -24.79
N ASN A 97 -10.98 4.45 -25.58
CA ASN A 97 -11.76 3.31 -25.10
C ASN A 97 -10.87 2.15 -24.60
N ASN A 98 -9.78 1.84 -25.31
CA ASN A 98 -8.81 0.83 -24.88
C ASN A 98 -8.13 1.24 -23.56
N LYS A 99 -7.76 2.53 -23.42
CA LYS A 99 -7.14 3.05 -22.20
C LYS A 99 -8.12 3.10 -21.02
N ILE A 100 -9.38 3.45 -21.24
CA ILE A 100 -10.46 3.34 -20.26
C ILE A 100 -10.63 1.89 -19.81
N THR A 101 -10.72 0.93 -20.75
CA THR A 101 -10.87 -0.50 -20.44
C THR A 101 -9.71 -1.02 -19.60
N SER A 102 -8.47 -0.67 -19.97
CA SER A 102 -7.26 -1.03 -19.21
C SER A 102 -7.26 -0.44 -17.79
N LEU A 103 -7.68 0.82 -17.63
CA LEU A 103 -7.77 1.46 -16.32
C LEU A 103 -8.89 0.86 -15.46
N THR A 104 -10.02 0.49 -16.05
CA THR A 104 -11.10 -0.23 -15.35
C THR A 104 -10.60 -1.56 -14.80
N SER A 105 -9.92 -2.39 -15.60
CA SER A 105 -9.36 -3.66 -15.12
C SER A 105 -8.31 -3.46 -14.03
N GLN A 106 -7.48 -2.41 -14.09
CA GLN A 106 -6.55 -2.07 -13.01
C GLN A 106 -7.27 -1.66 -11.72
N ILE A 107 -8.38 -0.92 -11.82
CA ILE A 107 -9.22 -0.54 -10.69
C ILE A 107 -9.88 -1.79 -10.07
N ASP A 108 -10.41 -2.70 -10.89
CA ASP A 108 -11.02 -3.95 -10.42
C ASP A 108 -10.00 -4.87 -9.73
N GLU A 109 -8.78 -4.98 -10.28
CA GLU A 109 -7.70 -5.76 -9.67
C GLU A 109 -7.19 -5.14 -8.36
N LEU A 110 -7.03 -3.81 -8.29
CA LEU A 110 -6.70 -3.09 -7.05
C LEU A 110 -7.81 -3.20 -5.99
N ASN A 111 -9.09 -3.13 -6.38
CA ASN A 111 -10.21 -3.37 -5.47
C ASN A 111 -10.21 -4.80 -4.92
N THR A 112 -9.84 -5.78 -5.75
CA THR A 112 -9.72 -7.18 -5.35
C THR A 112 -8.56 -7.39 -4.37
N GLN A 113 -7.40 -6.76 -4.62
CA GLN A 113 -6.26 -6.78 -3.70
C GLN A 113 -6.61 -6.11 -2.36
N LEU A 114 -7.23 -4.93 -2.38
CA LEU A 114 -7.67 -4.19 -1.20
C LEU A 114 -8.66 -5.01 -0.34
N GLN A 115 -9.59 -5.73 -0.98
CA GLN A 115 -10.53 -6.59 -0.26
C GLN A 115 -9.82 -7.80 0.37
N ASN A 116 -8.87 -8.44 -0.33
CA ASN A 116 -8.05 -9.52 0.22
C ASN A 116 -7.22 -9.06 1.43
N GLU A 117 -6.57 -7.89 1.37
CA GLU A 117 -5.81 -7.31 2.50
C GLU A 117 -6.72 -6.97 3.69
N LYS A 118 -7.94 -6.50 3.42
CA LYS A 118 -8.94 -6.22 4.45
C LYS A 118 -9.42 -7.49 5.14
N ASP A 119 -9.63 -8.56 4.40
CA ASP A 119 -10.05 -9.85 4.96
C ASP A 119 -8.93 -10.50 5.78
N THR A 120 -7.67 -10.47 5.32
CA THR A 120 -6.52 -10.92 6.14
C THR A 120 -6.29 -10.05 7.37
N LEU A 121 -6.55 -8.73 7.31
CA LEU A 121 -6.54 -7.86 8.48
C LEU A 121 -7.63 -8.24 9.50
N THR A 122 -8.84 -8.58 9.06
CA THR A 122 -9.88 -9.07 10.00
C THR A 122 -9.54 -10.42 10.61
N ALA A 123 -8.93 -11.34 9.84
CA ALA A 123 -8.48 -12.63 10.35
C ALA A 123 -7.34 -12.48 11.39
N THR A 124 -6.39 -11.58 11.15
CA THR A 124 -5.28 -11.32 12.08
C THR A 124 -5.72 -10.56 13.34
N MET A 125 -6.67 -9.62 13.26
CA MET A 125 -7.33 -9.10 14.47
C MET A 125 -8.08 -10.19 15.25
N GLY A 126 -8.67 -11.18 14.56
CA GLY A 126 -9.30 -12.34 15.18
C GLY A 126 -8.32 -13.20 15.98
N SER A 127 -7.17 -13.53 15.39
CA SER A 127 -6.12 -14.29 16.08
C SER A 127 -5.45 -13.49 17.19
N GLU A 128 -5.22 -12.18 17.01
CA GLU A 128 -4.66 -11.29 18.06
C GLU A 128 -5.58 -11.24 19.29
N ASN A 129 -6.90 -11.11 19.09
CA ASN A 129 -7.86 -11.14 20.20
C ASN A 129 -7.94 -12.52 20.88
N THR A 130 -7.80 -13.60 20.10
CA THR A 130 -7.72 -14.98 20.65
C THR A 130 -6.46 -15.14 21.52
N MET A 131 -5.30 -14.69 21.05
CA MET A 131 -4.05 -14.71 21.83
C MET A 131 -4.13 -13.82 23.08
N LYS A 132 -4.77 -12.64 23.01
CA LYS A 132 -5.02 -11.80 24.19
C LYS A 132 -5.85 -12.53 25.25
N SER A 133 -6.86 -13.30 24.83
CA SER A 133 -7.65 -14.14 25.74
C SER A 133 -6.79 -15.23 26.39
N GLN A 134 -6.01 -15.97 25.60
CA GLN A 134 -5.11 -17.02 26.09
C GLN A 134 -4.02 -16.46 27.04
N ILE A 135 -3.49 -15.26 26.77
CA ILE A 135 -2.53 -14.59 27.65
C ILE A 135 -3.19 -14.20 28.99
N ALA A 136 -4.43 -13.70 28.98
CA ALA A 136 -5.16 -13.40 30.21
C ALA A 136 -5.45 -14.66 31.03
N GLU A 137 -5.81 -15.76 30.37
CA GLU A 137 -6.08 -17.07 30.97
C GLU A 137 -4.81 -17.65 31.61
N LEU A 138 -3.68 -17.67 30.88
CA LEU A 138 -2.36 -18.07 31.39
C LEU A 138 -1.87 -17.18 32.55
N ILE A 139 -2.19 -15.88 32.55
CA ILE A 139 -1.89 -15.00 33.69
C ILE A 139 -2.71 -15.41 34.92
N THR A 140 -4.00 -15.77 34.77
CA THR A 140 -4.80 -16.27 35.89
C THR A 140 -4.32 -17.63 36.40
N GLU A 141 -4.00 -18.59 35.51
CA GLU A 141 -3.42 -19.88 35.90
C GLU A 141 -2.08 -19.70 36.63
N LYS A 142 -1.18 -18.86 36.10
CA LYS A 142 0.08 -18.51 36.76
C LYS A 142 -0.16 -17.96 38.17
N SER A 143 -1.11 -17.05 38.34
CA SER A 143 -1.41 -16.47 39.66
C SER A 143 -1.95 -17.50 40.66
N ALA A 144 -2.69 -18.50 40.19
CA ALA A 144 -3.18 -19.61 41.01
C ALA A 144 -2.03 -20.59 41.38
N ALA A 145 -1.14 -20.88 40.43
CA ALA A 145 0.05 -21.71 40.67
C ALA A 145 1.04 -21.04 41.63
N GLU A 146 1.32 -19.75 41.47
CA GLU A 146 2.17 -18.98 42.41
C GLU A 146 1.59 -18.99 43.83
N LYS A 147 0.25 -18.92 43.96
CA LYS A 147 -0.43 -19.02 45.25
C LYS A 147 -0.35 -20.42 45.86
N GLN A 148 -0.54 -21.48 45.06
CA GLN A 148 -0.34 -22.87 45.52
C GLN A 148 1.11 -23.13 45.95
N VAL A 149 2.10 -22.57 45.27
CA VAL A 149 3.51 -22.67 45.67
C VAL A 149 3.74 -22.04 47.04
N GLU A 150 3.18 -20.86 47.32
CA GLU A 150 3.35 -20.22 48.63
C GLU A 150 2.57 -20.96 49.75
N ASP A 151 1.35 -21.45 49.48
CA ASP A 151 0.59 -22.30 50.42
C ASP A 151 1.36 -23.61 50.75
N LEU A 152 1.92 -24.29 49.75
CA LEU A 152 2.73 -25.50 49.94
C LEU A 152 4.02 -25.22 50.72
N LYS A 153 4.67 -24.09 50.46
CA LYS A 153 5.90 -23.65 51.13
C LYS A 153 5.64 -23.28 52.59
N SER A 154 4.48 -22.70 52.90
CA SER A 154 4.00 -22.54 54.28
C SER A 154 3.80 -23.90 54.95
N GLN A 155 3.10 -24.84 54.32
CA GLN A 155 2.92 -26.21 54.85
C GLN A 155 4.25 -26.97 55.07
N LEU A 156 5.25 -26.74 54.22
CA LEU A 156 6.58 -27.34 54.32
C LEU A 156 7.38 -26.74 55.49
N SER A 157 7.25 -25.44 55.75
CA SER A 157 7.77 -24.82 56.98
C SER A 157 7.09 -25.41 58.23
N ASP A 158 5.75 -25.43 58.23
CA ASP A 158 4.89 -25.97 59.29
C ASP A 158 5.17 -27.43 59.64
N THR A 159 5.61 -28.24 58.68
CA THR A 159 5.94 -29.66 58.88
C THR A 159 7.41 -29.86 59.26
N THR A 160 8.30 -28.98 58.81
CA THR A 160 9.70 -28.96 59.22
C THR A 160 9.83 -28.62 60.71
N GLU A 161 9.16 -27.57 61.19
CA GLU A 161 9.16 -27.17 62.60
C GLU A 161 8.58 -28.27 63.51
N LYS A 162 7.47 -28.92 63.10
CA LYS A 162 6.90 -30.07 63.83
C LYS A 162 7.85 -31.27 63.88
N LEU A 163 8.61 -31.52 62.82
CA LEU A 163 9.57 -32.61 62.73
C LEU A 163 10.84 -32.32 63.56
N GLU A 164 11.24 -31.05 63.67
CA GLU A 164 12.31 -30.58 64.55
C GLU A 164 11.94 -30.78 66.04
N VAL A 165 10.73 -30.34 66.44
CA VAL A 165 10.19 -30.59 67.78
C VAL A 165 10.07 -32.09 68.08
N GLN A 166 9.69 -32.93 67.11
CA GLN A 166 9.65 -34.38 67.28
C GLN A 166 11.04 -35.00 67.49
N LYS A 167 12.08 -34.55 66.76
CA LYS A 167 13.46 -34.99 67.02
C LYS A 167 13.90 -34.65 68.43
N GLU A 168 13.64 -33.42 68.88
CA GLU A 168 14.03 -32.96 70.22
C GLU A 168 13.34 -33.76 71.34
N GLN A 169 12.06 -34.14 71.14
CA GLN A 169 11.34 -35.07 72.03
C GLN A 169 11.89 -36.51 72.00
N ILE A 170 12.39 -36.99 70.86
CA ILE A 170 13.03 -38.31 70.75
C ILE A 170 14.36 -38.29 71.52
N THR A 171 15.22 -37.30 71.28
CA THR A 171 16.51 -37.18 71.98
C THR A 171 16.35 -37.05 73.50
N LEU A 172 15.31 -36.33 73.97
CA LEU A 172 15.00 -36.27 75.40
C LEU A 172 14.58 -37.64 75.99
N LYS A 173 13.80 -38.44 75.24
CA LYS A 173 13.41 -39.81 75.64
C LYS A 173 14.57 -40.79 75.58
N GLU A 174 15.47 -40.66 74.61
CA GLU A 174 16.70 -41.45 74.52
C GLU A 174 17.59 -41.20 75.73
N GLN A 175 17.78 -39.94 76.15
CA GLN A 175 18.51 -39.59 77.38
C GLN A 175 17.83 -40.15 78.64
N GLN A 176 16.50 -40.09 78.74
CA GLN A 176 15.76 -40.69 79.86
C GLN A 176 15.93 -42.21 79.93
N LEU A 177 15.78 -42.90 78.79
CA LEU A 177 16.01 -44.35 78.68
C LEU A 177 17.44 -44.72 79.05
N GLN A 178 18.44 -43.98 78.57
CA GLN A 178 19.84 -44.25 78.88
C GLN A 178 20.17 -44.03 80.37
N GLY A 179 19.54 -43.04 81.01
CA GLY A 179 19.60 -42.87 82.47
C GLY A 179 19.01 -44.07 83.23
N MET A 180 17.80 -44.49 82.87
CA MET A 180 17.15 -45.68 83.48
C MET A 180 17.94 -46.97 83.25
N ILE A 181 18.59 -47.12 82.09
CA ILE A 181 19.48 -48.25 81.81
C ILE A 181 20.70 -48.21 82.71
N GLN A 182 21.32 -47.05 82.93
CA GLN A 182 22.47 -46.94 83.84
C GLN A 182 22.08 -47.27 85.29
N GLU A 183 20.96 -46.74 85.79
CA GLU A 183 20.46 -47.08 87.13
C GLU A 183 20.26 -48.60 87.31
N LYS A 184 19.79 -49.29 86.26
CA LYS A 184 19.60 -50.75 86.28
C LYS A 184 20.90 -51.54 86.15
N VAL A 185 21.91 -51.01 85.45
CA VAL A 185 23.27 -51.58 85.43
C VAL A 185 23.91 -51.47 86.81
N ASP A 186 23.83 -50.29 87.45
CA ASP A 186 24.38 -50.05 88.78
C ASP A 186 23.71 -50.95 89.85
N GLU A 187 22.40 -51.18 89.73
CA GLU A 187 21.65 -52.13 90.58
C GLU A 187 22.08 -53.59 90.36
N ILE A 188 22.30 -54.00 89.09
CA ILE A 188 22.79 -55.34 88.75
C ILE A 188 24.21 -55.57 89.29
N ASP A 189 25.12 -54.61 89.15
CA ASP A 189 26.49 -54.72 89.67
C ASP A 189 26.52 -54.85 91.21
N ASN A 190 25.66 -54.11 91.90
CA ASN A 190 25.48 -54.23 93.36
C ASN A 190 24.95 -55.62 93.75
N LEU A 191 23.95 -56.15 93.03
CA LEU A 191 23.43 -57.49 93.24
C LEU A 191 24.44 -58.60 92.89
N GLN A 192 25.34 -58.38 91.92
CA GLN A 192 26.45 -59.29 91.64
C GLN A 192 27.48 -59.30 92.76
N GLN A 193 27.84 -58.14 93.31
CA GLN A 193 28.75 -58.05 94.47
C GLN A 193 28.16 -58.74 95.71
N GLN A 194 26.85 -58.57 95.97
CA GLN A 194 26.16 -59.28 97.06
C GLN A 194 26.14 -60.79 96.85
N ASN A 195 25.84 -61.28 95.64
CA ASN A 195 25.91 -62.71 95.33
C ASN A 195 27.32 -63.26 95.56
N LYS A 196 28.36 -62.56 95.08
CA LYS A 196 29.75 -63.00 95.27
C LYS A 196 30.12 -63.14 96.75
N ALA A 197 29.75 -62.17 97.58
CA ALA A 197 29.98 -62.23 99.02
C ALA A 197 29.19 -63.36 99.72
N LEU A 198 28.04 -63.78 99.18
CA LEU A 198 27.30 -64.94 99.65
C LEU A 198 27.95 -66.27 99.22
N THR A 199 28.50 -66.35 98.00
CA THR A 199 29.25 -67.53 97.51
C THR A 199 30.52 -67.75 98.34
N GLU A 200 31.34 -66.71 98.51
CA GLU A 200 32.57 -66.76 99.33
C GLU A 200 32.25 -67.18 100.79
N LYS A 201 31.08 -66.79 101.31
CA LYS A 201 30.58 -67.22 102.62
C LYS A 201 30.06 -68.66 102.65
N SER A 202 29.52 -69.18 101.55
CA SER A 202 29.10 -70.57 101.41
C SER A 202 30.31 -71.52 101.37
N GLU A 203 31.34 -71.17 100.60
CA GLU A 203 32.63 -71.90 100.54
C GLU A 203 33.30 -71.95 101.94
N SER A 204 33.21 -70.87 102.71
CA SER A 204 33.65 -70.81 104.11
C SER A 204 32.84 -71.71 105.07
N ILE A 205 31.61 -72.10 104.74
CA ILE A 205 30.80 -73.02 105.55
C ILE A 205 31.07 -74.47 105.14
N GLU A 206 31.22 -74.73 103.85
CA GLU A 206 31.51 -76.06 103.31
C GLU A 206 32.89 -76.58 103.75
N THR A 207 33.89 -75.71 103.85
CA THR A 207 35.22 -76.01 104.41
C THR A 207 35.20 -76.28 105.93
N ASN A 208 34.30 -75.64 106.69
CA ASN A 208 34.06 -75.99 108.10
C ASN A 208 33.37 -77.36 108.23
N LEU A 209 32.39 -77.66 107.36
CA LEU A 209 31.70 -78.95 107.36
C LEU A 209 32.66 -80.12 107.09
N GLN A 210 33.64 -79.94 106.19
CA GLN A 210 34.68 -80.94 105.92
C GLN A 210 35.61 -81.18 107.13
N THR A 211 35.88 -80.17 107.95
CA THR A 211 36.76 -80.31 109.12
C THR A 211 36.05 -80.96 110.31
N GLU A 212 34.76 -80.72 110.51
CA GLU A 212 33.97 -81.46 111.52
C GLU A 212 33.76 -82.93 111.11
N ALA A 213 33.54 -83.22 109.82
CA ALA A 213 33.41 -84.59 109.31
C ALA A 213 34.63 -85.48 109.65
N ALA A 214 35.85 -84.92 109.64
CA ALA A 214 37.07 -85.64 110.01
C ALA A 214 37.12 -86.04 111.50
N SER A 215 36.51 -85.24 112.39
CA SER A 215 36.48 -85.54 113.83
C SER A 215 35.57 -86.74 114.19
N VAL A 216 34.50 -86.93 113.43
CA VAL A 216 33.54 -88.04 113.62
C VAL A 216 34.20 -89.40 113.33
N THR A 217 35.13 -89.45 112.36
CA THR A 217 35.92 -90.66 112.10
C THR A 217 36.83 -91.04 113.27
N GLU A 218 37.47 -90.07 113.96
CA GLU A 218 38.42 -90.36 115.05
C GLU A 218 37.74 -90.86 116.35
N LEU A 219 36.45 -90.57 116.53
CA LEU A 219 35.65 -91.13 117.62
C LEU A 219 35.23 -92.58 117.37
N LYS A 220 35.07 -92.98 116.09
CA LYS A 220 34.50 -94.28 115.71
C LYS A 220 35.40 -95.46 116.05
N ASP A 221 36.72 -95.30 115.94
CA ASP A 221 37.67 -96.38 116.25
C ASP A 221 37.96 -96.55 117.75
N LYS A 222 37.57 -95.60 118.61
CA LYS A 222 37.68 -95.74 120.08
C LYS A 222 36.62 -96.67 120.69
N CYS A 223 35.53 -96.96 119.98
CA CYS A 223 34.45 -97.84 120.48
C CYS A 223 34.78 -99.34 120.38
N LYS A 224 35.57 -99.78 119.39
CA LYS A 224 35.90 -101.21 119.18
C LYS A 224 36.71 -101.85 120.33
N THR A 225 37.36 -101.04 121.15
CA THR A 225 38.24 -101.52 122.24
C THR A 225 37.50 -101.97 123.50
N LEU A 226 36.18 -101.73 123.63
CA LEU A 226 35.42 -102.03 124.84
C LEU A 226 34.49 -103.26 124.73
N GLU A 227 34.26 -103.79 123.52
CA GLU A 227 33.47 -105.01 123.32
C GLU A 227 34.23 -106.28 123.77
N SER A 228 35.54 -106.18 124.03
CA SER A 228 36.42 -107.29 124.37
C SER A 228 36.35 -107.78 125.84
N GLU A 229 35.65 -107.08 126.73
CA GLU A 229 35.75 -107.32 128.18
C GLU A 229 34.47 -107.88 128.84
N LEU A 230 33.33 -107.89 128.15
CA LEU A 230 32.02 -108.18 128.79
C LEU A 230 31.64 -109.67 128.84
N GLU A 231 32.02 -110.48 127.85
CA GLU A 231 31.55 -111.89 127.76
C GLU A 231 32.31 -112.87 128.69
N ARG A 232 33.21 -112.36 129.55
CA ARG A 232 33.96 -113.16 130.54
C ARG A 232 33.21 -113.44 131.86
N ALA A 233 31.93 -113.07 131.95
CA ALA A 233 31.15 -113.11 133.20
C ALA A 233 29.86 -113.95 133.12
N LYS A 234 29.83 -115.01 132.30
CA LYS A 234 28.67 -115.92 132.16
C LYS A 234 29.00 -117.43 132.16
N GLU A 235 30.11 -117.83 132.78
CA GLU A 235 30.33 -119.23 133.18
C GLU A 235 30.40 -119.36 134.70
N ARG A 236 29.72 -120.39 135.23
CA ARG A 236 29.67 -120.81 136.66
C ARG A 236 28.94 -119.80 137.58
N GLU A 237 28.32 -120.24 138.68
CA GLU A 237 28.34 -121.56 139.33
C GLU A 237 27.00 -121.88 140.01
N THR A 238 26.50 -123.11 139.86
CA THR A 238 26.03 -124.02 140.93
C THR A 238 25.10 -125.13 140.38
N GLU A 239 25.14 -126.40 140.82
CA GLU A 239 26.24 -127.31 141.16
C GLU A 239 25.67 -128.70 141.49
N LEU A 240 26.52 -129.65 141.92
CA LEU A 240 26.16 -130.79 142.78
C LEU A 240 25.18 -131.84 142.21
N ASN A 241 25.69 -132.67 141.29
CA ASN A 241 26.07 -134.08 141.55
C ASN A 241 25.96 -134.92 140.23
N ASN A 242 27.00 -135.57 139.67
CA ASN A 242 28.08 -136.42 140.21
C ASN A 242 27.54 -137.65 140.97
N SER A 243 27.86 -138.91 140.65
CA SER A 243 28.66 -139.53 139.57
C SER A 243 27.99 -140.89 139.18
N PHE A 244 28.56 -142.00 138.68
CA PHE A 244 29.94 -142.54 138.57
C PHE A 244 30.06 -143.56 137.41
N ASP A 245 31.15 -144.32 137.38
CA ASP A 245 31.66 -145.14 136.26
C ASP A 245 30.97 -146.50 136.01
N GLU A 246 31.14 -146.94 134.76
CA GLU A 246 31.29 -148.33 134.24
C GLU A 246 30.18 -149.41 134.28
N LEU A 247 29.90 -149.89 133.07
CA LEU A 247 29.69 -151.29 132.62
C LEU A 247 28.30 -151.98 132.70
N SER A 248 27.82 -152.26 131.48
CA SER A 248 27.37 -153.59 131.01
C SER A 248 25.91 -154.03 131.23
N GLU A 249 25.11 -153.76 130.20
CA GLU A 249 24.18 -154.70 129.53
C GLU A 249 22.97 -155.34 130.26
N VAL A 250 21.84 -155.33 129.52
CA VAL A 250 20.79 -156.38 129.50
C VAL A 250 20.05 -156.65 130.81
N ARG A 251 18.82 -156.11 130.94
CA ARG A 251 17.60 -156.84 130.47
C ARG A 251 16.28 -156.07 130.68
N ASN A 252 15.71 -155.63 129.56
CA ASN A 252 14.29 -155.63 129.18
C ASN A 252 13.18 -155.25 130.21
N ALA A 253 12.54 -154.12 129.88
CA ALA A 253 11.10 -154.00 129.56
C ALA A 253 10.06 -153.60 130.63
N MET A 254 8.99 -152.99 130.08
CA MET A 254 7.62 -152.89 130.61
C MET A 254 7.32 -151.87 131.71
N ASN A 255 7.36 -150.57 131.35
CA ASN A 255 6.08 -149.82 131.23
C ASN A 255 6.18 -148.52 130.40
N THR A 256 6.37 -148.68 129.09
CA THR A 256 6.42 -147.58 128.10
C THR A 256 5.00 -147.10 127.71
N GLN A 257 4.23 -146.55 128.65
CA GLN A 257 2.82 -146.16 128.40
C GLN A 257 2.30 -144.88 129.08
N MET A 258 3.12 -144.05 129.77
CA MET A 258 2.62 -142.86 130.48
C MET A 258 3.22 -141.49 130.13
N VAL A 259 4.36 -141.41 129.43
CA VAL A 259 5.07 -140.12 129.19
C VAL A 259 4.97 -139.64 127.74
N GLU A 260 4.56 -140.49 126.80
CA GLU A 260 4.36 -140.12 125.39
C GLU A 260 3.38 -138.93 125.21
N LEU A 261 2.39 -138.79 126.11
CA LEU A 261 1.36 -137.75 126.07
C LEU A 261 1.86 -136.34 126.45
N ASP A 262 2.86 -136.22 127.33
CA ASP A 262 3.42 -134.90 127.70
C ASP A 262 4.28 -134.30 126.57
N LYS A 263 4.81 -135.15 125.69
CA LYS A 263 5.66 -134.74 124.55
C LYS A 263 4.86 -134.02 123.46
N GLU A 264 3.68 -134.54 123.11
CA GLU A 264 2.82 -133.96 122.05
C GLU A 264 2.31 -132.55 122.38
N LEU A 265 2.18 -132.21 123.68
CA LEU A 265 1.72 -130.91 124.15
C LEU A 265 2.82 -129.82 124.03
N ALA A 266 4.09 -130.21 124.04
CA ALA A 266 5.21 -129.28 123.83
C ALA A 266 5.37 -128.89 122.35
N GLU A 267 5.34 -129.86 121.43
CA GLU A 267 5.52 -129.62 119.99
C GLU A 267 4.40 -128.72 119.39
N ASN A 268 3.17 -128.85 119.90
CA ASN A 268 2.04 -128.01 119.49
C ASN A 268 2.14 -126.53 119.92
N LYS A 269 2.97 -126.18 120.91
CA LYS A 269 3.24 -124.76 121.26
C LYS A 269 4.21 -124.12 120.28
N SER A 270 5.34 -124.79 120.00
CA SER A 270 6.37 -124.30 119.08
C SER A 270 5.78 -123.92 117.71
N LYS A 271 4.97 -124.83 117.12
CA LYS A 271 4.31 -124.61 115.82
C LYS A 271 3.32 -123.43 115.80
N LYS A 272 2.79 -123.01 116.95
CA LYS A 272 1.91 -121.84 117.04
C LYS A 272 2.70 -120.53 116.97
N GLU A 273 3.90 -120.50 117.53
CA GLU A 273 4.78 -119.33 117.54
C GLU A 273 5.43 -119.13 116.16
N GLU A 274 5.82 -120.21 115.46
CA GLU A 274 6.22 -120.17 114.04
C GLU A 274 5.11 -119.59 113.13
N LEU A 275 3.87 -120.05 113.30
CA LEU A 275 2.72 -119.56 112.51
C LEU A 275 2.37 -118.09 112.79
N GLN A 276 2.60 -117.61 114.01
CA GLN A 276 2.40 -116.20 114.34
C GLN A 276 3.45 -115.32 113.65
N LEU A 277 4.74 -115.67 113.73
CA LEU A 277 5.81 -114.95 113.04
C LEU A 277 5.64 -114.96 111.50
N TYR A 278 5.14 -116.06 110.94
CA TYR A 278 4.82 -116.13 109.52
C TYR A 278 3.66 -115.19 109.12
N LYS A 279 2.62 -115.08 109.96
CA LYS A 279 1.51 -114.15 109.74
C LYS A 279 1.98 -112.69 109.77
N ASP A 280 2.76 -112.31 110.78
CA ASP A 280 3.19 -110.92 110.97
C ASP A 280 4.15 -110.47 109.85
N SER A 281 4.95 -111.39 109.30
CA SER A 281 5.74 -111.20 108.08
C SER A 281 4.87 -110.96 106.83
N LEU A 282 3.70 -111.61 106.74
CA LEU A 282 2.79 -111.48 105.61
C LEU A 282 1.99 -110.16 105.65
N ASP A 283 1.54 -109.74 106.83
CA ASP A 283 0.90 -108.43 107.03
C ASP A 283 1.87 -107.28 106.71
N ALA A 284 3.15 -107.40 107.07
CA ALA A 284 4.18 -106.42 106.71
C ALA A 284 4.39 -106.32 105.18
N GLN A 285 4.44 -107.47 104.47
CA GLN A 285 4.52 -107.50 103.00
C GLN A 285 3.27 -106.90 102.34
N PHE A 286 2.09 -107.05 102.94
CA PHE A 286 0.85 -106.46 102.43
C PHE A 286 0.89 -104.92 102.51
N GLN A 287 1.34 -104.36 103.64
CA GLN A 287 1.50 -102.90 103.81
C GLN A 287 2.55 -102.31 102.85
N GLU A 288 3.67 -103.00 102.65
CA GLU A 288 4.71 -102.64 101.67
C GLU A 288 4.15 -102.59 100.23
N LEU A 289 3.24 -103.52 99.88
CA LEU A 289 2.59 -103.57 98.57
C LEU A 289 1.51 -102.48 98.41
N GLU A 290 0.71 -102.25 99.44
CA GLU A 290 -0.34 -101.22 99.47
C GLU A 290 0.25 -99.81 99.38
N LYS A 291 1.39 -99.56 100.05
CA LYS A 291 2.15 -98.31 99.91
C LYS A 291 2.57 -98.06 98.46
N LYS A 292 3.21 -99.05 97.81
CA LYS A 292 3.66 -98.96 96.41
C LYS A 292 2.51 -98.78 95.43
N TYR A 293 1.38 -99.46 95.64
CA TYR A 293 0.17 -99.28 94.84
C TYR A 293 -0.34 -97.83 94.89
N ASN A 294 -0.38 -97.22 96.08
CA ASN A 294 -0.81 -95.84 96.25
C ASN A 294 0.20 -94.84 95.66
N GLU A 295 1.50 -95.11 95.74
CA GLU A 295 2.56 -94.30 95.11
C GLU A 295 2.42 -94.30 93.58
N THR A 296 2.36 -95.48 92.93
CA THR A 296 2.14 -95.58 91.48
C THR A 296 0.78 -95.04 91.02
N LYS A 297 -0.24 -95.05 91.88
CA LYS A 297 -1.53 -94.40 91.60
C LYS A 297 -1.40 -92.87 91.56
N ALA A 298 -0.71 -92.28 92.54
CA ALA A 298 -0.47 -90.83 92.57
C ALA A 298 0.41 -90.37 91.38
N GLU A 299 1.40 -91.16 90.98
CA GLU A 299 2.18 -90.90 89.76
C GLU A 299 1.30 -90.89 88.51
N ASN A 300 0.42 -91.89 88.31
CA ASN A 300 -0.51 -91.91 87.18
C ASN A 300 -1.48 -90.71 87.18
N GLU A 301 -2.05 -90.34 88.34
CA GLU A 301 -2.89 -89.14 88.47
C GLU A 301 -2.13 -87.84 88.13
N SER A 302 -0.82 -87.80 88.37
CA SER A 302 0.04 -86.68 87.95
C SER A 302 0.28 -86.66 86.43
N TYR A 303 0.59 -87.80 85.81
CA TYR A 303 0.81 -87.91 84.36
C TYR A 303 -0.47 -87.63 83.56
N GLU A 304 -1.64 -88.07 84.01
CA GLU A 304 -2.92 -87.73 83.36
C GLU A 304 -3.17 -86.21 83.35
N LYS A 305 -2.79 -85.52 84.44
CA LYS A 305 -2.89 -84.07 84.57
C LYS A 305 -1.92 -83.34 83.64
N GLU A 306 -0.66 -83.78 83.56
CA GLU A 306 0.33 -83.23 82.61
C GLU A 306 -0.09 -83.46 81.15
N ILE A 307 -0.61 -84.64 80.82
CA ILE A 307 -1.16 -84.95 79.49
C ILE A 307 -2.35 -84.03 79.16
N GLY A 308 -3.19 -83.70 80.15
CA GLY A 308 -4.26 -82.72 80.00
C GLY A 308 -3.74 -81.30 79.71
N GLN A 309 -2.74 -80.85 80.46
CA GLN A 309 -2.12 -79.53 80.29
C GLN A 309 -1.40 -79.40 78.93
N LEU A 310 -0.61 -80.41 78.54
CA LEU A 310 0.08 -80.44 77.24
C LEU A 310 -0.89 -80.43 76.06
N LYS A 311 -2.02 -81.15 76.16
CA LYS A 311 -3.08 -81.08 75.13
C LYS A 311 -3.71 -79.68 75.05
N SER A 312 -3.96 -79.03 76.19
CA SER A 312 -4.48 -77.66 76.21
C SER A 312 -3.51 -76.66 75.55
N ALA A 313 -2.22 -76.73 75.89
CA ALA A 313 -1.19 -75.86 75.33
C ALA A 313 -0.96 -76.08 73.83
N LEU A 314 -1.04 -77.33 73.37
CA LEU A 314 -0.95 -77.68 71.96
C LEU A 314 -2.13 -77.13 71.15
N GLU A 315 -3.33 -77.07 71.71
CA GLU A 315 -4.48 -76.50 71.00
C GLU A 315 -4.44 -74.97 70.96
N THR A 316 -3.98 -74.29 72.01
CA THR A 316 -3.80 -72.83 71.99
C THR A 316 -2.71 -72.40 70.99
N GLU A 317 -1.58 -73.11 70.91
CA GLU A 317 -0.54 -72.83 69.89
C GLU A 317 -1.10 -73.00 68.47
N LYS A 318 -1.95 -74.01 68.20
CA LYS A 318 -2.61 -74.14 66.88
C LYS A 318 -3.56 -72.98 66.58
N GLU A 319 -4.34 -72.53 67.55
CA GLU A 319 -5.24 -71.39 67.37
C GLU A 319 -4.46 -70.10 67.11
N GLU A 320 -3.33 -69.88 67.77
CA GLU A 320 -2.46 -68.73 67.54
C GLU A 320 -1.78 -68.81 66.17
N ARG A 321 -1.24 -69.96 65.78
CA ARG A 321 -0.65 -70.17 64.44
C ARG A 321 -1.67 -70.05 63.31
N THR A 322 -2.92 -70.45 63.52
CA THR A 322 -3.97 -70.27 62.49
C THR A 322 -4.36 -68.80 62.34
N LYS A 323 -4.41 -68.02 63.44
CA LYS A 323 -4.59 -66.56 63.40
C LYS A 323 -3.43 -65.85 62.69
N GLU A 324 -2.19 -66.15 63.07
CA GLU A 324 -0.96 -65.63 62.43
C GLU A 324 -0.95 -65.91 60.92
N VAL A 325 -1.32 -67.12 60.49
CA VAL A 325 -1.44 -67.47 59.07
C VAL A 325 -2.56 -66.69 58.36
N THR A 326 -3.72 -66.47 58.99
CA THR A 326 -4.78 -65.64 58.37
C THR A 326 -4.38 -64.18 58.25
N GLU A 327 -3.78 -63.58 59.28
CA GLU A 327 -3.31 -62.19 59.26
C GLU A 327 -2.22 -61.97 58.20
N LEU A 328 -1.29 -62.92 58.05
CA LEU A 328 -0.27 -62.91 56.99
C LEU A 328 -0.86 -63.08 55.58
N LEU A 329 -1.98 -63.80 55.42
CA LEU A 329 -2.67 -63.92 54.13
C LEU A 329 -3.43 -62.62 53.78
N GLU A 330 -4.11 -62.00 54.74
CA GLU A 330 -4.78 -60.71 54.54
C GLU A 330 -3.78 -59.58 54.23
N ALA A 331 -2.67 -59.49 54.98
CA ALA A 331 -1.59 -58.55 54.71
C ALA A 331 -0.98 -58.76 53.30
N LYS A 332 -0.87 -60.01 52.84
CA LYS A 332 -0.41 -60.36 51.49
C LYS A 332 -1.40 -59.92 50.40
N GLU A 333 -2.71 -60.09 50.59
CA GLU A 333 -3.71 -59.56 49.64
C GLU A 333 -3.66 -58.03 49.55
N ILE A 334 -3.55 -57.35 50.69
CA ILE A 334 -3.42 -55.87 50.73
C ILE A 334 -2.18 -55.43 49.96
N LEU A 335 -1.03 -56.08 50.14
CA LEU A 335 0.20 -55.78 49.39
C LEU A 335 0.08 -56.08 47.89
N ILE A 336 -0.66 -57.12 47.49
CA ILE A 336 -0.95 -57.42 46.08
C ILE A 336 -1.84 -56.33 45.46
N SER A 337 -2.87 -55.88 46.19
CA SER A 337 -3.77 -54.80 45.77
C SER A 337 -3.03 -53.48 45.62
N GLN A 338 -2.23 -53.09 46.62
CA GLN A 338 -1.37 -51.89 46.56
C GLN A 338 -0.36 -51.95 45.41
N LYS A 339 0.27 -53.12 45.18
CA LYS A 339 1.17 -53.30 44.04
C LYS A 339 0.45 -53.08 42.71
N LEU A 340 -0.73 -53.68 42.52
CA LEU A 340 -1.53 -53.49 41.31
C LEU A 340 -1.95 -52.04 41.11
N GLU A 341 -2.36 -51.35 42.18
CA GLU A 341 -2.74 -49.94 42.11
C GLU A 341 -1.54 -49.05 41.72
N VAL A 342 -0.35 -49.32 42.26
CA VAL A 342 0.90 -48.63 41.89
C VAL A 342 1.29 -48.93 40.44
N THR A 343 1.25 -50.20 40.00
CA THR A 343 1.53 -50.57 38.61
C THR A 343 0.59 -49.86 37.64
N ASN A 344 -0.73 -49.88 37.89
CA ASN A 344 -1.71 -49.19 37.04
C ASN A 344 -1.49 -47.66 36.99
N LYS A 345 -1.09 -47.04 38.11
CA LYS A 345 -0.71 -45.61 38.14
C LYS A 345 0.57 -45.35 37.34
N LEU A 346 1.54 -46.26 37.37
CA LEU A 346 2.81 -46.15 36.65
C LEU A 346 2.58 -46.26 35.14
N GLU A 347 1.84 -47.27 34.68
CA GLU A 347 1.42 -47.44 33.28
C GLU A 347 0.60 -46.25 32.77
N GLY A 348 -0.30 -45.71 33.61
CA GLY A 348 -1.07 -44.50 33.31
C GLY A 348 -0.19 -43.26 33.11
N MET A 349 0.80 -43.05 34.00
CA MET A 349 1.76 -41.95 33.88
C MET A 349 2.68 -42.12 32.67
N GLU A 350 3.13 -43.34 32.38
CA GLU A 350 3.96 -43.66 31.22
C GLU A 350 3.20 -43.43 29.89
N SER A 351 1.89 -43.71 29.87
CA SER A 351 1.01 -43.35 28.74
C SER A 351 0.88 -41.83 28.55
N ILE A 352 0.76 -41.06 29.64
CA ILE A 352 0.70 -39.58 29.60
C ILE A 352 2.03 -38.98 29.15
N ILE A 353 3.17 -39.50 29.63
CA ILE A 353 4.51 -39.08 29.22
C ILE A 353 4.73 -39.31 27.73
N ASN A 354 4.33 -40.46 27.19
CA ASN A 354 4.46 -40.73 25.76
C ASN A 354 3.58 -39.79 24.91
N LYS A 355 2.30 -39.59 25.28
CA LYS A 355 1.43 -38.63 24.59
C LYS A 355 1.98 -37.20 24.58
N THR A 356 2.38 -36.69 25.74
CA THR A 356 2.92 -35.33 25.85
C THR A 356 4.27 -35.16 25.14
N LYS A 357 5.05 -36.24 24.98
CA LYS A 357 6.23 -36.25 24.11
C LYS A 357 5.86 -36.19 22.62
N ASP A 358 4.89 -36.97 22.18
CA ASP A 358 4.43 -36.98 20.79
C ASP A 358 3.81 -35.62 20.40
N GLU A 359 2.96 -35.05 21.27
CA GLU A 359 2.39 -33.71 21.15
C GLU A 359 3.48 -32.61 21.10
N LYS A 360 4.55 -32.76 21.89
CA LYS A 360 5.71 -31.86 21.84
C LYS A 360 6.47 -31.97 20.51
N GLU A 361 6.74 -33.18 20.02
CA GLU A 361 7.45 -33.37 18.75
C GLU A 361 6.64 -32.82 17.57
N GLU A 362 5.31 -33.00 17.57
CA GLU A 362 4.43 -32.40 16.56
C GLU A 362 4.41 -30.85 16.65
N ALA A 363 4.43 -30.29 17.86
CA ALA A 363 4.52 -28.84 18.08
C ALA A 363 5.87 -28.25 17.64
N GLU A 364 6.99 -28.94 17.89
CA GLU A 364 8.32 -28.52 17.43
C GLU A 364 8.41 -28.54 15.90
N ILE A 365 7.86 -29.55 15.22
CA ILE A 365 7.77 -29.59 13.76
C ILE A 365 6.99 -28.37 13.24
N LYS A 366 5.75 -28.16 13.73
CA LYS A 366 4.89 -27.02 13.37
C LYS A 366 5.60 -25.67 13.58
N PHE A 367 6.32 -25.51 14.69
CA PHE A 367 7.11 -24.30 14.97
C PHE A 367 8.26 -24.10 13.98
N THR A 368 9.00 -25.16 13.62
CA THR A 368 10.10 -25.03 12.65
C THR A 368 9.61 -24.70 11.24
N ASP A 369 8.46 -25.23 10.81
CA ASP A 369 7.89 -24.91 9.50
C ASP A 369 7.29 -23.50 9.46
N LEU A 370 6.63 -23.04 10.52
CA LEU A 370 6.22 -21.64 10.66
C LEU A 370 7.43 -20.70 10.63
N GLN A 371 8.54 -21.07 11.29
CA GLN A 371 9.78 -20.29 11.27
C GLN A 371 10.44 -20.25 9.88
N LYS A 372 10.33 -21.30 9.05
CA LYS A 372 10.79 -21.27 7.64
C LYS A 372 9.93 -20.32 6.83
N SER A 373 8.60 -20.49 6.87
CA SER A 373 7.64 -19.67 6.14
C SER A 373 7.82 -18.17 6.43
N LEU A 374 7.93 -17.80 7.72
CA LEU A 374 8.19 -16.41 8.13
C LEU A 374 9.55 -15.86 7.64
N ARG A 375 10.59 -16.69 7.49
CA ARG A 375 11.87 -16.26 6.90
C ARG A 375 11.76 -16.05 5.39
N GLU A 376 11.08 -16.95 4.70
CA GLU A 376 10.84 -16.87 3.25
C GLU A 376 10.01 -15.62 2.92
N GLU A 377 8.91 -15.38 3.65
CA GLU A 377 8.07 -14.19 3.52
C GLU A 377 8.84 -12.90 3.81
N ASN A 378 9.65 -12.85 4.87
CA ASN A 378 10.53 -11.70 5.12
C ASN A 378 11.52 -11.45 3.97
N SER A 379 12.11 -12.50 3.38
CA SER A 379 13.02 -12.33 2.23
C SER A 379 12.31 -11.82 0.97
N LEU A 380 11.07 -12.26 0.74
CA LEU A 380 10.23 -11.79 -0.37
C LEU A 380 9.79 -10.34 -0.17
N LEU A 381 9.40 -9.95 1.06
CA LEU A 381 9.06 -8.57 1.41
C LEU A 381 10.29 -7.64 1.29
N GLN A 382 11.46 -8.08 1.76
CA GLN A 382 12.70 -7.32 1.65
C GLN A 382 13.15 -7.14 0.19
N THR A 383 12.93 -8.14 -0.66
CA THR A 383 13.17 -8.06 -2.11
C THR A 383 12.20 -7.07 -2.78
N LYS A 384 10.88 -7.20 -2.51
CA LYS A 384 9.86 -6.25 -2.99
C LYS A 384 10.15 -4.81 -2.57
N LEU A 385 10.60 -4.60 -1.33
CA LEU A 385 10.99 -3.28 -0.82
C LEU A 385 12.12 -2.69 -1.67
N SER A 386 13.19 -3.46 -1.91
CA SER A 386 14.34 -3.04 -2.72
C SER A 386 13.94 -2.67 -4.16
N ASP A 387 13.00 -3.39 -4.77
CA ASP A 387 12.55 -3.13 -6.14
C ASP A 387 11.60 -1.91 -6.22
N LEU A 388 10.76 -1.69 -5.20
CA LEU A 388 9.99 -0.46 -5.05
C LEU A 388 10.88 0.76 -4.80
N GLU A 389 11.96 0.62 -4.03
CA GLU A 389 12.96 1.69 -3.83
C GLU A 389 13.67 2.07 -5.14
N LYS A 390 14.09 1.08 -5.95
CA LYS A 390 14.66 1.32 -7.29
C LYS A 390 13.66 2.01 -8.21
N SER A 391 12.43 1.50 -8.30
CA SER A 391 11.37 2.07 -9.15
C SER A 391 11.05 3.52 -8.74
N LYS A 392 10.97 3.81 -7.44
CA LYS A 392 10.79 5.16 -6.92
C LYS A 392 11.95 6.09 -7.29
N ALA A 393 13.20 5.62 -7.18
CA ALA A 393 14.38 6.41 -7.55
C ALA A 393 14.42 6.72 -9.05
N GLU A 394 14.02 5.78 -9.91
CA GLU A 394 13.95 5.97 -11.36
C GLU A 394 12.78 6.91 -11.76
N ILE A 395 11.62 6.79 -11.11
CA ILE A 395 10.50 7.75 -11.28
C ILE A 395 10.91 9.16 -10.84
N GLN A 396 11.61 9.31 -9.71
CA GLN A 396 12.11 10.61 -9.27
C GLN A 396 13.09 11.20 -10.28
N ARG A 397 14.07 10.41 -10.74
CA ARG A 397 15.02 10.86 -11.77
C ARG A 397 14.30 11.32 -13.04
N ASN A 398 13.31 10.58 -13.52
CA ASN A 398 12.54 10.95 -14.70
C ASN A 398 11.73 12.25 -14.48
N LEU A 399 11.20 12.48 -13.28
CA LEU A 399 10.57 13.73 -12.90
C LEU A 399 11.56 14.91 -12.92
N ASP A 400 12.76 14.73 -12.35
CA ASP A 400 13.82 15.74 -12.32
C ASP A 400 14.29 16.09 -13.76
N GLU A 401 14.44 15.08 -14.63
CA GLU A 401 14.81 15.27 -16.04
C GLU A 401 13.72 15.98 -16.86
N GLU A 402 12.43 15.74 -16.61
CA GLU A 402 11.34 16.49 -17.25
C GLU A 402 11.21 17.91 -16.69
N GLN A 403 11.40 18.12 -15.38
CA GLN A 403 11.41 19.46 -14.78
C GLN A 403 12.51 20.34 -15.42
N ALA A 404 13.74 19.81 -15.56
CA ALA A 404 14.82 20.52 -16.23
C ALA A 404 14.51 20.87 -17.71
N LYS A 405 13.76 20.01 -18.42
CA LYS A 405 13.29 20.30 -19.80
C LYS A 405 12.25 21.43 -19.82
N PHE A 406 11.29 21.43 -18.90
CA PHE A 406 10.29 22.50 -18.80
C PHE A 406 10.89 23.84 -18.36
N GLU A 407 11.87 23.84 -17.45
CA GLU A 407 12.62 25.04 -17.09
C GLU A 407 13.40 25.61 -18.30
N LEU A 408 14.10 24.75 -19.06
CA LEU A 408 14.82 25.17 -20.27
C LEU A 408 13.90 25.69 -21.38
N GLN A 409 12.73 25.07 -21.58
CA GLN A 409 11.71 25.61 -22.49
C GLN A 409 11.19 26.96 -22.01
N THR A 410 11.02 27.13 -20.69
CA THR A 410 10.55 28.38 -20.08
C THR A 410 11.58 29.51 -20.21
N THR A 411 12.88 29.24 -20.05
CA THR A 411 13.92 30.27 -20.28
C THR A 411 13.97 30.69 -21.75
N VAL A 412 14.02 29.74 -22.68
CA VAL A 412 14.03 30.02 -24.13
C VAL A 412 12.78 30.78 -24.58
N LEU A 413 11.60 30.47 -24.04
CA LEU A 413 10.37 31.23 -24.33
C LEU A 413 10.43 32.66 -23.76
N ASN A 414 11.00 32.86 -22.57
CA ASN A 414 11.17 34.20 -21.99
C ASN A 414 12.22 35.04 -22.73
N GLU A 415 13.30 34.43 -23.22
CA GLU A 415 14.28 35.07 -24.10
C GLU A 415 13.63 35.51 -25.41
N ASN A 416 12.93 34.61 -26.10
CA ASN A 416 12.19 34.92 -27.33
C ASN A 416 11.16 36.03 -27.13
N LEU A 417 10.38 36.00 -26.04
CA LEU A 417 9.44 37.09 -25.69
C LEU A 417 10.15 38.41 -25.39
N THR A 418 11.38 38.39 -24.90
CA THR A 418 12.19 39.59 -24.65
C THR A 418 12.72 40.17 -25.96
N THR A 419 13.21 39.34 -26.87
CA THR A 419 13.61 39.74 -28.23
C THR A 419 12.44 40.34 -29.00
N ILE A 420 11.29 39.66 -29.06
CA ILE A 420 10.10 40.15 -29.76
C ILE A 420 9.60 41.50 -29.20
N ARG A 421 9.71 41.73 -27.89
CA ARG A 421 9.41 43.04 -27.28
C ARG A 421 10.41 44.12 -27.71
N GLY A 422 11.70 43.80 -27.80
CA GLY A 422 12.73 44.72 -28.30
C GLY A 422 12.52 45.08 -29.77
N ASP A 423 12.22 44.09 -30.61
CA ASP A 423 11.90 44.27 -32.02
C ASP A 423 10.63 45.13 -32.20
N MET A 424 9.58 44.87 -31.41
CA MET A 424 8.34 45.65 -31.44
C MET A 424 8.57 47.13 -31.06
N VAL A 425 9.37 47.40 -30.02
CA VAL A 425 9.73 48.77 -29.63
C VAL A 425 10.56 49.45 -30.72
N THR A 426 11.50 48.73 -31.34
CA THR A 426 12.33 49.26 -32.43
C THR A 426 11.49 49.58 -33.67
N ALA A 427 10.56 48.70 -34.05
CA ALA A 427 9.62 48.93 -35.14
C ALA A 427 8.66 50.09 -34.85
N GLN A 428 8.20 50.25 -33.60
CA GLN A 428 7.38 51.40 -33.20
C GLN A 428 8.15 52.71 -33.34
N GLN A 429 9.41 52.76 -32.89
CA GLN A 429 10.28 53.94 -33.06
C GLN A 429 10.47 54.30 -34.54
N GLN A 430 10.71 53.33 -35.41
CA GLN A 430 10.80 53.54 -36.86
C GLN A 430 9.50 54.09 -37.47
N VAL A 431 8.33 53.62 -37.01
CA VAL A 431 7.02 54.17 -37.43
C VAL A 431 6.84 55.62 -36.96
N GLU A 432 7.26 55.95 -35.73
CA GLU A 432 7.21 57.33 -35.23
C GLU A 432 8.18 58.27 -35.98
N GLU A 433 9.36 57.80 -36.38
CA GLU A 433 10.31 58.55 -37.22
C GLU A 433 9.78 58.77 -38.64
N LEU A 434 9.25 57.71 -39.28
CA LEU A 434 8.64 57.81 -40.60
C LEU A 434 7.40 58.72 -40.60
N SER A 435 6.61 58.74 -39.51
CA SER A 435 5.50 59.68 -39.36
C SER A 435 5.97 61.13 -39.32
N LYS A 436 7.00 61.44 -38.51
CA LYS A 436 7.58 62.80 -38.43
C LYS A 436 8.09 63.27 -39.79
N SER A 437 8.85 62.41 -40.50
CA SER A 437 9.38 62.75 -41.82
C SER A 437 8.27 62.94 -42.87
N ASN A 438 7.17 62.17 -42.79
CA ASN A 438 6.01 62.36 -43.65
C ASN A 438 5.28 63.68 -43.38
N ASP A 439 5.12 64.07 -42.11
CA ASP A 439 4.52 65.36 -41.73
C ASP A 439 5.41 66.55 -42.12
N GLU A 440 6.74 66.42 -42.01
CA GLU A 440 7.73 67.39 -42.51
C GLU A 440 7.61 67.56 -44.03
N LEU A 441 7.69 66.48 -44.81
CA LEU A 441 7.55 66.48 -46.27
C LEU A 441 6.19 67.02 -46.72
N ARG A 442 5.12 66.77 -45.95
CA ARG A 442 3.79 67.33 -46.19
C ARG A 442 3.74 68.84 -45.94
N GLY A 443 4.45 69.32 -44.92
CA GLY A 443 4.64 70.75 -44.66
C GLY A 443 5.43 71.45 -45.76
N GLU A 444 6.56 70.86 -46.20
CA GLU A 444 7.34 71.36 -47.33
C GLU A 444 6.53 71.40 -48.62
N LYS A 445 5.78 70.33 -48.91
CA LYS A 445 4.87 70.26 -50.07
C LYS A 445 3.88 71.42 -50.07
N LEU A 446 3.16 71.64 -48.97
CA LEU A 446 2.18 72.73 -48.87
C LEU A 446 2.83 74.12 -49.05
N ALA A 447 4.04 74.30 -48.50
CA ALA A 447 4.80 75.54 -48.68
C ALA A 447 5.30 75.75 -50.12
N LEU A 448 5.55 74.68 -50.88
CA LEU A 448 5.88 74.73 -52.31
C LEU A 448 4.65 74.94 -53.19
N GLU A 449 3.52 74.32 -52.86
CA GLU A 449 2.23 74.52 -53.56
C GLU A 449 1.77 75.98 -53.42
N ALA A 450 1.81 76.56 -52.21
CA ALA A 450 1.49 77.98 -51.99
C ALA A 450 2.44 78.94 -52.73
N LYS A 451 3.74 78.62 -52.83
CA LYS A 451 4.69 79.39 -53.64
C LYS A 451 4.37 79.28 -55.13
N LEU A 452 3.98 78.10 -55.62
CA LEU A 452 3.62 77.89 -57.03
C LEU A 452 2.34 78.64 -57.39
N GLU A 453 1.33 78.64 -56.52
CA GLU A 453 0.09 79.42 -56.69
C GLU A 453 0.41 80.93 -56.78
N ASN A 454 1.17 81.46 -55.80
CA ASN A 454 1.60 82.86 -55.81
C ASN A 454 2.38 83.27 -57.08
N ASN A 455 3.33 82.45 -57.55
CA ASN A 455 4.06 82.70 -58.80
C ASN A 455 3.15 82.66 -60.04
N ASN A 456 2.09 81.82 -60.03
CA ASN A 456 1.13 81.77 -61.12
C ASN A 456 0.21 83.01 -61.14
N ASP A 457 -0.18 83.52 -59.97
CA ASP A 457 -0.94 84.78 -59.87
C ASP A 457 -0.08 86.00 -60.27
N GLU A 458 1.18 86.09 -59.83
CA GLU A 458 2.09 87.13 -60.32
C GLU A 458 2.26 87.07 -61.85
N ARG A 459 2.47 85.87 -62.40
CA ARG A 459 2.54 85.66 -63.86
C ARG A 459 1.25 86.06 -64.58
N ARG A 460 0.08 85.79 -63.98
CA ARG A 460 -1.23 86.16 -64.52
C ARG A 460 -1.42 87.69 -64.54
N LEU A 461 -1.11 88.36 -63.43
CA LEU A 461 -1.17 89.83 -63.32
C LEU A 461 -0.19 90.51 -64.28
N LEU A 462 1.01 89.96 -64.46
CA LEU A 462 1.97 90.45 -65.46
C LEU A 462 1.46 90.26 -66.89
N LEU A 463 0.85 89.13 -67.21
CA LEU A 463 0.26 88.88 -68.53
C LEU A 463 -0.92 89.84 -68.82
N GLU A 464 -1.82 90.03 -67.86
CA GLU A 464 -2.95 90.97 -67.96
C GLU A 464 -2.49 92.42 -68.17
N ARG A 465 -1.43 92.83 -67.44
CA ARG A 465 -0.77 94.13 -67.64
C ARG A 465 -0.13 94.27 -69.02
N CYS A 466 0.53 93.22 -69.52
CA CYS A 466 1.12 93.21 -70.86
C CYS A 466 0.06 93.34 -71.96
N LEU A 467 -1.03 92.55 -71.88
CA LEU A 467 -2.15 92.63 -72.83
C LEU A 467 -2.83 94.01 -72.82
N THR A 468 -2.99 94.61 -71.64
CA THR A 468 -3.52 95.98 -71.49
C THR A 468 -2.62 97.00 -72.20
N SER A 469 -1.30 96.94 -71.94
CA SER A 469 -0.29 97.81 -72.56
C SER A 469 -0.20 97.61 -74.09
N GLU A 470 -0.39 96.38 -74.58
CA GLU A 470 -0.42 96.09 -76.01
C GLU A 470 -1.66 96.68 -76.69
N GLY A 471 -2.85 96.57 -76.08
CA GLY A 471 -4.08 97.23 -76.55
C GLY A 471 -4.00 98.76 -76.52
N GLU A 472 -3.34 99.35 -75.51
CA GLU A 472 -3.03 100.78 -75.49
C GLU A 472 -2.11 101.17 -76.66
N CYS A 473 -1.06 100.38 -76.91
CA CYS A 473 -0.15 100.59 -78.04
C CYS A 473 -0.86 100.46 -79.40
N GLU A 474 -1.77 99.52 -79.56
CA GLU A 474 -2.58 99.37 -80.77
C GLU A 474 -3.50 100.57 -80.98
N SER A 475 -4.23 101.00 -79.94
CA SER A 475 -5.07 102.21 -80.01
C SER A 475 -4.26 103.47 -80.33
N LEU A 476 -3.01 103.59 -79.83
CA LEU A 476 -2.11 104.68 -80.18
C LEU A 476 -1.60 104.60 -81.63
N ARG A 477 -1.35 103.40 -82.17
CA ARG A 477 -1.02 103.19 -83.59
C ARG A 477 -2.19 103.61 -84.49
N GLU A 478 -3.42 103.21 -84.16
CA GLU A 478 -4.63 103.63 -84.90
C GLU A 478 -4.78 105.16 -84.90
N LYS A 479 -4.68 105.79 -83.71
CA LYS A 479 -4.74 107.26 -83.57
C LYS A 479 -3.66 107.95 -84.40
N SER A 480 -2.43 107.41 -84.42
CA SER A 480 -1.31 107.92 -85.22
C SER A 480 -1.59 107.82 -86.73
N VAL A 481 -2.09 106.68 -87.22
CA VAL A 481 -2.48 106.50 -88.63
C VAL A 481 -3.64 107.43 -89.01
N ALA A 482 -4.63 107.61 -88.14
CA ALA A 482 -5.76 108.52 -88.36
C ALA A 482 -5.34 110.00 -88.39
N LEU A 483 -4.42 110.40 -87.51
CA LEU A 483 -3.82 111.75 -87.53
C LEU A 483 -2.96 111.97 -88.78
N ARG A 484 -2.22 110.95 -89.23
CA ARG A 484 -1.41 111.03 -90.46
C ARG A 484 -2.29 111.20 -91.70
N ARG A 485 -3.38 110.43 -91.84
CA ARG A 485 -4.37 110.63 -92.91
C ARG A 485 -4.91 112.06 -92.91
N LYS A 486 -5.34 112.59 -91.76
CA LYS A 486 -5.79 113.99 -91.63
C LYS A 486 -4.71 115.02 -92.02
N LEU A 487 -3.44 114.73 -91.74
CA LEU A 487 -2.33 115.58 -92.19
C LEU A 487 -2.16 115.51 -93.71
N ASP A 488 -2.19 114.32 -94.30
CA ASP A 488 -2.08 114.12 -95.75
C ASP A 488 -3.27 114.77 -96.51
N ASP A 489 -4.49 114.66 -95.96
CA ASP A 489 -5.71 115.32 -96.45
C ASP A 489 -5.58 116.86 -96.40
N THR A 490 -5.13 117.42 -95.27
CA THR A 490 -4.98 118.88 -95.11
C THR A 490 -3.81 119.44 -95.91
N GLN A 491 -2.72 118.68 -96.10
CA GLN A 491 -1.66 119.04 -97.05
C GLN A 491 -2.16 119.02 -98.50
N SER A 492 -3.01 118.06 -98.87
CA SER A 492 -3.61 118.00 -100.21
C SER A 492 -4.51 119.20 -100.48
N ALA A 493 -5.39 119.55 -99.53
CA ALA A 493 -6.20 120.76 -99.60
C ALA A 493 -5.37 122.05 -99.65
N LEU A 494 -4.25 122.12 -98.90
CA LEU A 494 -3.34 123.27 -98.94
C LEU A 494 -2.62 123.40 -100.29
N GLN A 495 -2.24 122.28 -100.93
CA GLN A 495 -1.69 122.29 -102.28
C GLN A 495 -2.71 122.74 -103.32
N GLU A 496 -3.98 122.34 -103.18
CA GLU A 496 -5.06 122.75 -104.08
C GLU A 496 -5.34 124.25 -103.96
N LEU A 497 -5.50 124.78 -102.74
CA LEU A 497 -5.58 126.22 -102.47
C LEU A 497 -4.35 126.99 -102.98
N GLY A 498 -3.15 126.38 -102.92
CA GLY A 498 -1.93 126.93 -103.50
C GLY A 498 -1.99 127.06 -105.02
N ARG A 499 -2.52 126.04 -105.72
CA ARG A 499 -2.76 126.05 -107.17
C ARG A 499 -3.83 127.08 -107.55
N GLU A 500 -4.92 127.17 -106.80
CA GLU A 500 -5.96 128.18 -107.02
C GLU A 500 -5.40 129.59 -106.84
N ASN A 501 -4.65 129.85 -105.77
CA ASN A 501 -4.02 131.15 -105.53
C ASN A 501 -3.02 131.51 -106.65
N GLN A 502 -2.21 130.56 -107.12
CA GLN A 502 -1.35 130.77 -108.29
C GLN A 502 -2.15 131.08 -109.57
N SER A 503 -3.27 130.38 -109.79
CA SER A 503 -4.18 130.65 -110.92
C SER A 503 -4.80 132.05 -110.83
N LEU A 504 -5.25 132.46 -109.64
CA LEU A 504 -5.77 133.79 -109.35
C LEU A 504 -4.72 134.90 -109.54
N GLN A 505 -3.47 134.65 -109.16
CA GLN A 505 -2.35 135.56 -109.43
C GLN A 505 -2.06 135.67 -110.94
N ILE A 506 -2.11 134.57 -111.69
CA ILE A 506 -1.93 134.56 -113.15
C ILE A 506 -3.08 135.31 -113.84
N THR A 507 -4.34 135.10 -113.44
CA THR A 507 -5.48 135.84 -114.02
C THR A 507 -5.43 137.32 -113.65
N THR A 508 -5.08 137.66 -112.41
CA THR A 508 -4.86 139.05 -111.97
C THR A 508 -3.77 139.72 -112.79
N THR A 509 -2.64 139.04 -113.00
CA THR A 509 -1.52 139.55 -113.82
C THR A 509 -1.92 139.73 -115.29
N LYS A 510 -2.71 138.80 -115.86
CA LYS A 510 -3.28 138.92 -117.21
C LYS A 510 -4.26 140.11 -117.34
N VAL A 511 -5.00 140.45 -116.28
CA VAL A 511 -5.88 141.63 -116.26
C VAL A 511 -5.06 142.92 -116.12
N GLN A 512 -4.07 142.97 -115.23
CA GLN A 512 -3.21 144.14 -115.01
C GLN A 512 -2.32 144.47 -116.22
N SER A 513 -1.80 143.46 -116.92
CA SER A 513 -0.95 143.63 -118.12
C SER A 513 -1.72 143.98 -119.40
N ARG A 514 -3.06 144.04 -119.34
CA ARG A 514 -3.94 144.25 -120.50
C ARG A 514 -3.92 145.70 -120.99
N LYS A 515 -2.97 146.00 -121.89
CA LYS A 515 -2.91 147.28 -122.62
C LYS A 515 -4.04 147.39 -123.66
N TRP A 516 -4.31 148.63 -124.09
CA TRP A 516 -5.13 148.87 -125.28
C TRP A 516 -4.30 148.48 -126.51
N ALA A 517 -4.84 147.61 -127.37
CA ALA A 517 -4.29 147.39 -128.71
C ALA A 517 -4.48 148.67 -129.55
N ASP A 518 -3.55 148.95 -130.47
CA ASP A 518 -3.65 150.18 -131.25
C ASP A 518 -4.75 150.08 -132.33
N ASP A 519 -5.35 151.22 -132.65
CA ASP A 519 -6.40 151.31 -133.66
C ASP A 519 -5.84 150.97 -135.07
N SER A 520 -4.53 151.07 -135.31
CA SER A 520 -3.90 150.63 -136.57
C SER A 520 -3.87 149.10 -136.73
N GLU A 521 -3.68 148.36 -135.63
CA GLU A 521 -3.52 146.90 -135.59
C GLU A 521 -4.88 146.19 -135.59
N CYS A 522 -5.87 146.72 -134.86
CA CYS A 522 -7.23 146.19 -134.82
C CYS A 522 -7.99 146.47 -136.13
N LYS A 523 -7.82 145.59 -137.12
CA LYS A 523 -8.59 145.58 -138.39
C LYS A 523 -10.00 145.00 -138.22
N GLU A 524 -10.19 144.12 -137.24
CA GLU A 524 -11.46 143.47 -136.90
C GLU A 524 -11.77 143.50 -135.40
N CYS A 525 -13.03 143.24 -135.05
CA CYS A 525 -13.46 143.16 -133.66
C CYS A 525 -13.03 141.83 -133.00
N MET A 526 -12.09 141.88 -132.05
CA MET A 526 -11.53 140.74 -131.28
C MET A 526 -12.54 139.87 -130.50
N ALA A 527 -13.84 140.13 -130.59
CA ALA A 527 -14.91 139.33 -129.98
C ALA A 527 -15.88 138.70 -131.01
N CYS A 528 -15.81 139.07 -132.29
CA CYS A 528 -16.71 138.56 -133.34
C CYS A 528 -16.14 138.62 -134.78
N SER A 529 -14.85 138.91 -134.95
CA SER A 529 -14.09 138.95 -136.22
C SER A 529 -14.81 139.61 -137.40
N LYS A 530 -15.48 140.74 -137.13
CA LYS A 530 -16.01 141.63 -138.17
C LYS A 530 -15.03 142.78 -138.43
N ASN A 531 -14.64 142.92 -139.68
CA ASN A 531 -13.81 144.04 -140.16
C ASN A 531 -14.50 145.40 -139.90
N PHE A 532 -13.72 146.39 -139.50
CA PHE A 532 -14.21 147.76 -139.33
C PHE A 532 -14.36 148.48 -140.68
N SER A 533 -15.35 149.37 -140.77
CA SER A 533 -15.68 150.13 -141.99
C SER A 533 -16.26 151.51 -141.64
N VAL A 534 -16.58 152.32 -142.65
CA VAL A 534 -17.22 153.64 -142.46
C VAL A 534 -18.58 153.52 -141.73
N THR A 535 -19.30 152.43 -141.97
CA THR A 535 -20.55 152.07 -141.28
C THR A 535 -20.33 151.27 -139.99
N ILE A 536 -19.28 150.44 -139.89
CA ILE A 536 -18.94 149.66 -138.69
C ILE A 536 -17.74 150.30 -138.00
N ARG A 537 -17.99 151.35 -137.22
CA ARG A 537 -16.96 152.13 -136.51
C ARG A 537 -16.41 151.39 -135.28
N LYS A 538 -15.17 151.70 -134.91
CA LYS A 538 -14.53 151.20 -133.69
C LYS A 538 -15.17 151.83 -132.46
N VAL A 539 -15.63 151.00 -131.52
CA VAL A 539 -16.25 151.44 -130.26
C VAL A 539 -15.52 150.84 -129.07
N ARG A 540 -14.88 151.70 -128.27
CA ARG A 540 -14.07 151.31 -127.11
C ARG A 540 -14.95 151.05 -125.87
N LYS A 541 -15.61 149.88 -125.81
CA LYS A 541 -16.45 149.49 -124.65
C LYS A 541 -15.57 149.02 -123.48
N LYS A 542 -15.31 149.90 -122.52
CA LYS A 542 -14.53 149.62 -121.30
C LYS A 542 -15.38 148.82 -120.29
N THR A 543 -15.38 147.50 -120.40
CA THR A 543 -16.02 146.61 -119.41
C THR A 543 -15.27 146.69 -118.08
N ARG A 544 -15.77 147.53 -117.16
CA ARG A 544 -15.30 147.59 -115.77
C ARG A 544 -15.88 146.38 -115.03
N ILE A 545 -15.09 145.33 -114.94
CA ILE A 545 -15.37 144.19 -114.04
C ILE A 545 -14.79 144.56 -112.67
N THR A 546 -15.58 144.36 -111.63
CA THR A 546 -15.18 144.35 -110.21
C THR A 546 -14.54 143.02 -109.87
#